data_AF-A0A497NA23-F1
#
_entry.id   AF-A0A497NA23-F1
#
_cell.length_a   1.000
_cell.length_b   1.000
_cell.length_c   1.000
_cell.angle_alpha   90.00
_cell.angle_beta   90.00
_cell.angle_gamma   90.00
#
_symmetry.space_group_name_H-M   'P 1'
#
loop_
_entity.id
_entity.type
_entity.pdbx_description
1 polymer ?
#
loop_
_entity_poly.entity_id
_entity_poly.type
_entity_poly.pdbx_seq_one_letter_code
_entity_poly.pdbx_strand_id
1 'polypeptide(L)'
;MEAARTMAFMQACIFELVVVWNCRSERHNAFKVGFFSNKFLLFAVITSFLLTISLCYIPIFQLMFSTVPLGPFDWIWVFAISNLGFIVLPEVFMNRGKKAN
;
A
#
# COMPACT_ATOMS: atom_id res chain seq x y z
N MET A 1 4.41 13.32 -18.95
CA MET A 1 5.08 12.08 -18.51
C MET A 1 5.27 12.06 -16.98
N GLU A 2 5.63 13.19 -16.36
CA GLU A 2 5.79 13.33 -14.89
C GLU A 2 4.57 12.93 -14.05
N ALA A 3 3.34 13.27 -14.48
CA ALA A 3 2.12 12.88 -13.76
C ALA A 3 1.93 11.35 -13.69
N ALA A 4 2.26 10.63 -14.77
CA ALA A 4 2.17 9.17 -14.81
C ALA A 4 3.23 8.51 -13.90
N ARG A 5 4.45 9.06 -13.87
CA ARG A 5 5.50 8.61 -12.93
C ARG A 5 5.07 8.81 -11.49
N THR A 6 4.50 9.98 -11.19
CA THR A 6 4.00 10.28 -9.83
C THR A 6 2.87 9.34 -9.45
N MET A 7 1.89 9.10 -10.34
CA MET A 7 0.81 8.15 -10.10
C MET A 7 1.34 6.74 -9.84
N ALA A 8 2.29 6.25 -10.65
CA ALA A 8 2.88 4.92 -10.47
C ALA A 8 3.65 4.81 -9.13
N PHE A 9 4.40 5.84 -8.76
CA PHE A 9 5.12 5.88 -7.48
C PHE A 9 4.17 5.87 -6.29
N MET A 10 3.15 6.73 -6.30
CA MET A 10 2.15 6.79 -5.24
C MET A 10 1.37 5.48 -5.13
N GLN A 11 0.99 4.89 -6.27
CA GLN A 11 0.36 3.56 -6.30
C GLN A 11 1.24 2.49 -5.68
N ALA A 12 2.54 2.47 -5.99
CA ALA A 12 3.48 1.51 -5.41
C ALA A 12 3.58 1.70 -3.89
N CYS A 13 3.75 2.93 -3.39
CA CYS A 13 3.79 3.19 -1.96
C CYS A 13 2.52 2.73 -1.24
N ILE A 14 1.33 3.05 -1.76
CA ILE A 14 0.06 2.61 -1.15
C ILE A 14 -0.09 1.08 -1.24
N PHE A 15 0.35 0.47 -2.34
CA PHE A 15 0.35 -0.98 -2.50
C PHE A 15 1.25 -1.67 -1.47
N GLU A 16 2.44 -1.14 -1.20
CA GLU A 16 3.34 -1.66 -0.15
C GLU A 16 2.70 -1.58 1.23
N LEU A 17 1.96 -0.51 1.55
CA LEU A 17 1.21 -0.41 2.81
C LEU A 17 0.15 -1.51 2.95
N VAL A 18 -0.53 -1.85 1.85
CA VAL A 18 -1.52 -2.94 1.82
C VAL A 18 -0.84 -4.31 1.91
N VAL A 19 0.29 -4.50 1.23
CA VAL A 19 1.05 -5.76 1.25
C VAL A 19 1.69 -6.00 2.61
N VAL A 20 2.16 -4.97 3.33
CA VAL A 20 2.73 -5.13 4.67
C VAL A 20 1.70 -5.73 5.64
N TRP A 21 0.42 -5.42 5.42
CA TRP A 21 -0.69 -6.01 6.18
C TRP A 21 -0.84 -7.51 5.91
N ASN A 22 -0.59 -7.93 4.67
CA ASN A 22 -0.61 -9.34 4.25
C ASN A 22 0.64 -10.10 4.75
N CYS A 23 1.84 -9.53 4.59
CA CYS A 23 3.09 -10.16 5.03
C CYS A 23 3.15 -10.37 6.55
N ARG A 24 2.48 -9.52 7.32
CA ARG A 24 2.38 -9.69 8.79
C ARG A 24 1.54 -10.90 9.18
N SER A 25 0.71 -11.44 8.29
CA SER A 25 -0.08 -12.64 8.58
C SER A 25 0.25 -13.81 7.67
N GLU A 26 1.33 -14.52 8.01
CA GLU A 26 1.65 -15.82 7.42
C GLU A 26 0.68 -16.94 7.81
N ARG A 27 -0.19 -16.74 8.82
CA ARG A 27 -1.00 -17.85 9.37
C ARG A 27 -2.49 -17.57 9.53
N HIS A 28 -2.97 -16.33 9.64
CA HIS A 28 -4.39 -16.04 9.93
C HIS A 28 -4.90 -14.77 9.24
N ASN A 29 -5.82 -14.90 8.28
CA ASN A 29 -6.57 -13.80 7.64
C ASN A 29 -6.65 -12.51 8.49
N ALA A 30 -6.22 -11.37 7.92
CA ALA A 30 -6.25 -10.05 8.56
C ALA A 30 -7.66 -9.64 9.07
N PHE A 31 -8.70 -10.26 8.51
CA PHE A 31 -10.09 -10.15 8.98
C PHE A 31 -10.38 -10.88 10.30
N LYS A 32 -9.61 -11.91 10.65
CA LYS A 32 -9.83 -12.76 11.84
C LYS A 32 -9.05 -12.31 13.07
N VAL A 33 -7.91 -11.63 12.86
CA VAL A 33 -7.08 -11.09 13.94
C VAL A 33 -7.53 -9.68 14.36
N GLY A 34 -8.37 -9.02 13.55
CA GLY A 34 -8.89 -7.69 13.82
C GLY A 34 -7.90 -6.60 13.44
N PHE A 35 -8.37 -5.63 12.64
CA PHE A 35 -7.56 -4.55 12.08
C PHE A 35 -6.83 -3.71 13.15
N PHE A 36 -7.29 -3.77 14.40
CA PHE A 36 -6.77 -2.99 15.54
C PHE A 36 -5.96 -3.79 16.56
N SER A 37 -5.73 -5.09 16.35
CA SER A 37 -5.04 -5.93 17.35
C SER A 37 -3.61 -5.48 17.62
N ASN A 38 -2.96 -4.85 16.63
CA ASN A 38 -1.60 -4.34 16.79
C ASN A 38 -1.45 -2.86 16.45
N LYS A 39 -1.51 -2.05 17.50
CA LYS A 39 -1.38 -0.59 17.45
C LYS A 39 -0.04 -0.13 16.86
N PHE A 40 1.04 -0.90 17.04
CA PHE A 40 2.35 -0.56 16.48
C PHE A 40 2.36 -0.59 14.95
N LEU A 41 1.77 -1.60 14.33
CA LEU A 41 1.70 -1.67 12.87
C LEU A 41 0.68 -0.70 12.30
N LEU A 42 -0.44 -0.47 12.99
CA LEU A 42 -1.36 0.60 12.61
C LEU A 42 -0.64 1.96 12.63
N PHE A 43 0.15 2.23 13.66
CA PHE A 43 0.94 3.45 13.76
C PHE A 43 1.98 3.56 12.63
N ALA A 44 2.67 2.46 12.32
CA ALA A 44 3.63 2.42 11.20
C ALA A 44 2.94 2.71 9.86
N VAL A 45 1.82 2.06 9.57
CA VAL A 45 1.05 2.27 8.32
C VAL A 45 0.53 3.70 8.22
N ILE A 46 -0.04 4.24 9.30
CA ILE A 46 -0.53 5.63 9.32
C ILE A 46 0.62 6.61 9.11
N THR A 47 1.75 6.43 9.81
CA THR A 47 2.92 7.29 9.68
C THR A 47 3.48 7.25 8.27
N SER A 48 3.61 6.07 7.67
CA SER A 48 4.05 5.90 6.29
C SER A 48 3.06 6.50 5.30
N PHE A 49 1.76 6.37 5.51
CA PHE A 49 0.73 7.00 4.69
C PHE A 49 0.83 8.54 4.72
N LEU A 50 1.03 9.12 5.90
CA LEU A 50 1.25 10.55 6.07
C LEU A 50 2.53 11.03 5.37
N LEU A 51 3.61 10.24 5.44
CA LEU A 51 4.85 10.48 4.70
C LEU A 51 4.59 10.44 3.19
N THR A 52 3.87 9.44 2.67
CA THR A 52 3.50 9.33 1.26
C THR A 52 2.73 10.56 0.77
N ILE A 53 1.75 11.04 1.54
CA ILE A 53 1.04 12.30 1.27
C ILE A 53 2.02 13.48 1.27
N SER A 54 2.90 13.55 2.27
CA SER A 54 3.87 14.65 2.43
C SER A 54 4.82 14.76 1.22
N LEU A 55 5.16 13.66 0.56
CA LEU A 55 5.96 13.67 -0.68
C LEU A 55 5.28 14.42 -1.83
N CYS A 56 3.94 14.48 -1.83
CA CYS A 56 3.16 15.13 -2.89
C CYS A 56 2.89 16.62 -2.61
N TYR A 57 2.99 17.07 -1.35
CA TYR A 57 2.71 18.46 -0.96
C TYR A 57 3.95 19.27 -0.60
N ILE A 58 5.05 18.63 -0.22
CA ILE A 58 6.28 19.32 0.17
C ILE A 58 7.15 19.59 -1.08
N PRO A 59 7.48 20.86 -1.39
CA PRO A 59 8.19 21.22 -2.62
C PRO A 59 9.61 20.65 -2.68
N ILE A 60 10.26 20.43 -1.53
CA ILE A 60 11.59 19.77 -1.44
C ILE A 60 11.52 18.34 -2.00
N PHE A 61 10.47 17.59 -1.64
CA PHE A 61 10.29 16.23 -2.12
C PHE A 61 9.80 16.19 -3.56
N GLN A 62 8.96 17.16 -3.97
CA GLN A 62 8.58 17.33 -5.38
C GLN A 62 9.80 17.54 -6.28
N LEU A 63 10.78 18.34 -5.84
CA LEU A 63 11.99 18.57 -6.61
C LEU A 63 12.87 17.30 -6.68
N MET A 64 13.05 16.58 -5.56
CA MET A 64 13.87 15.36 -5.51
C MET A 64 13.28 14.20 -6.30
N PHE A 65 11.96 14.00 -6.22
CA PHE A 65 11.26 12.88 -6.85
C PHE A 65 10.59 13.27 -8.19
N SER A 66 10.71 14.53 -8.61
CA SER A 66 10.00 15.08 -9.78
C SER A 66 8.49 14.78 -9.74
N THR A 67 7.87 14.91 -8.56
CA THR A 67 6.46 14.60 -8.36
C THR A 67 5.58 15.80 -8.66
N VAL A 68 4.42 15.54 -9.27
CA VAL A 68 3.40 16.56 -9.56
C VAL A 68 2.24 16.39 -8.57
N PRO A 69 1.62 17.47 -8.06
CA PRO A 69 0.42 17.34 -7.23
C PRO A 69 -0.67 16.56 -7.98
N LEU A 70 -1.10 15.42 -7.42
CA LEU A 70 -2.18 14.60 -7.96
C LEU A 70 -3.53 15.25 -7.69
N GLY A 71 -4.43 15.19 -8.67
CA GLY A 71 -5.81 15.60 -8.47
C GLY A 71 -6.55 14.65 -7.52
N PRO A 72 -7.63 15.10 -6.86
CA PRO A 72 -8.43 14.24 -5.99
C PRO A 72 -9.03 13.02 -6.71
N PHE A 73 -9.26 13.11 -8.02
CA PHE A 73 -9.69 11.97 -8.83
C PHE A 73 -8.60 10.92 -9.04
N ASP A 74 -7.34 11.32 -9.16
CA ASP A 74 -6.21 10.39 -9.33
C ASP A 74 -6.00 9.56 -8.05
N TRP A 75 -6.21 10.18 -6.89
CA TRP A 75 -6.19 9.49 -5.60
C TRP A 75 -7.23 8.37 -5.52
N ILE A 76 -8.43 8.58 -6.04
CA ILE A 76 -9.48 7.54 -6.06
C ILE A 76 -9.00 6.31 -6.85
N TRP A 77 -8.38 6.53 -8.01
CA TRP A 77 -7.83 5.44 -8.82
C TRP A 77 -6.67 4.72 -8.13
N VAL A 78 -5.75 5.47 -7.51
CA VAL A 78 -4.64 4.92 -6.72
C VAL A 78 -5.17 4.03 -5.61
N PHE A 79 -6.14 4.50 -4.83
CA PHE A 79 -6.75 3.71 -3.77
C PHE A 79 -7.50 2.48 -4.29
N ALA A 80 -8.27 2.62 -5.38
CA ALA A 80 -9.00 1.51 -5.97
C ALA A 80 -8.07 0.39 -6.44
N ILE A 81 -6.97 0.74 -7.11
CA ILE A 81 -5.98 -0.21 -7.63
C ILE A 81 -5.16 -0.82 -6.48
N SER A 82 -4.71 -0.05 -5.50
CA SER A 82 -3.93 -0.57 -4.38
C SER A 82 -4.72 -1.54 -3.49
N ASN A 83 -6.05 -1.39 -3.39
CA ASN A 83 -6.90 -2.35 -2.70
C ASN A 83 -6.92 -3.74 -3.37
N LEU A 84 -6.57 -3.87 -4.66
CA LEU A 84 -6.38 -5.18 -5.29
C LEU A 84 -5.23 -5.97 -4.63
N GLY A 85 -4.26 -5.29 -4.03
CA GLY A 85 -3.21 -5.94 -3.22
C GLY A 85 -3.75 -6.67 -2.00
N PHE A 86 -4.95 -6.31 -1.52
CA PHE A 86 -5.64 -7.02 -0.45
C PHE A 86 -6.23 -8.35 -0.95
N ILE A 87 -6.57 -8.45 -2.24
CA ILE A 87 -7.11 -9.65 -2.90
C ILE A 87 -5.97 -10.61 -3.31
N VAL A 88 -4.79 -10.08 -3.62
CA VAL A 88 -3.56 -10.88 -3.85
C VAL A 88 -3.06 -11.41 -2.51
N LEU A 89 -3.83 -12.33 -1.93
CA LEU A 89 -3.46 -13.05 -0.73
C LEU A 89 -2.32 -14.03 -1.06
N PRO A 90 -1.27 -14.11 -0.22
CA PRO A 90 -0.33 -15.22 -0.23
C PRO A 90 -1.00 -16.58 0.04
N GLU A 91 -2.25 -16.64 0.52
CA GLU A 91 -3.02 -17.90 0.67
C GLU A 91 -3.19 -18.64 -0.67
N VAL A 92 -3.37 -17.94 -1.80
CA VAL A 92 -3.51 -18.59 -3.13
C VAL A 92 -2.19 -19.24 -3.56
N PHE A 93 -1.05 -18.62 -3.24
CA PHE A 93 0.27 -19.18 -3.54
C PHE A 93 0.68 -20.28 -2.55
N MET A 94 0.41 -20.10 -1.25
CA MET A 94 0.80 -21.04 -0.21
C MET A 94 -0.04 -22.32 -0.23
N ASN A 95 -1.28 -22.28 -0.74
CA ASN A 95 -2.09 -23.48 -0.93
C ASN A 95 -1.65 -24.32 -2.16
N ARG A 96 -0.81 -23.79 -3.06
CA ARG A 96 -0.20 -24.59 -4.14
C ARG A 96 0.97 -25.45 -3.67
N GLY A 97 1.62 -25.09 -2.56
CA GLY A 97 2.70 -25.89 -1.96
C GLY A 97 2.22 -27.12 -1.17
N LYS A 98 0.97 -27.11 -0.68
CA LYS A 98 0.39 -28.22 0.11
C LYS A 98 -0.27 -29.32 -0.69
N LYS A 99 -0.54 -29.12 -1.98
CA LYS A 99 -1.15 -30.14 -2.87
C LYS A 99 -0.13 -31.07 -3.55
N ALA A 100 1.16 -30.92 -3.24
CA ALA A 100 2.24 -31.73 -3.82
C ALA A 100 2.79 -32.80 -2.85
N ASN A 101 2.01 -33.21 -1.85
CA ASN A 101 2.36 -34.32 -0.96
C ASN A 101 1.16 -35.27 -0.81
#